data_AF-A0A6J8E3U3-F1
#
_entry.id   AF-A0A6J8E3U3-F1
#
_cell.length_a   1.000
_cell.length_b   1.000
_cell.length_c   1.000
_cell.angle_alpha   90.00
_cell.angle_beta   90.00
_cell.angle_gamma   90.00
#
_symmetry.space_group_name_H-M   'P 1'
#
loop_
_entity.id
_entity.type
_entity.pdbx_description
1 polymer ?
#
loop_
_entity_poly.entity_id
_entity_poly.type
_entity_poly.pdbx_seq_one_letter_code
_entity_poly.pdbx_strand_id
1 'polypeptide(L)'
;MGLCSFQSCRFRVTVILCILLIHQVMTENTNKIQSANKSPQLSGYVLNNISFSILQPWQQFCYINDLPKQDKPGEYYIEIICNVNSNVLNFLDFRRFTSRIQENILFSVVITCGHNGSVFFPYPGRARLLQSLRISNCVLNGFTSEATSDVIDSITDRIKYFTLVNSVLFMSQNDFRQFQRAKHLTKAFQCGNVNAVKIIEYNISCWIGNVSKRVRLETYQSRPNFQDRTCTYTYLRHLQKSFSIIQPFTRQIDKSIYPNIEMLNFSAASIIETPKHVQEWRLESKGLKYLDLSHNLIEDVFPIICHDRINDNTTKGFVDLSYNNISSLRLYGVTKWFRETCDKLTVDIRNNPFLCDCGVKHFQDLLQKYVGNHTASSSWYMLRRKRIFSRYKYLYDLTCYNPPSLRGRIISKLSLSEIGCKPKLRIVTNVPTGPIIVVMFVSFFLSVCLFVGIRYREQIAVSCSTWLK
;
A
#
# COMPACT_ATOMS: atom_id res chain seq x y z
N MET A 1 -1.83 86.45 13.19
CA MET A 1 -2.62 86.10 14.40
C MET A 1 -3.85 85.35 13.94
N GLY A 2 -4.14 84.17 14.52
CA GLY A 2 -5.42 83.45 14.31
C GLY A 2 -5.36 82.11 13.56
N LEU A 3 -4.45 81.21 13.91
CA LEU A 3 -4.61 79.77 13.62
C LEU A 3 -5.46 79.16 14.75
N CYS A 4 -6.69 78.73 14.45
CA CYS A 4 -7.48 77.88 15.36
C CYS A 4 -8.23 76.77 14.61
N SER A 5 -7.65 75.57 14.73
CA SER A 5 -8.26 74.25 14.88
C SER A 5 -9.40 73.80 13.96
N PHE A 6 -9.05 73.36 12.75
CA PHE A 6 -9.87 72.42 11.96
C PHE A 6 -9.58 70.93 12.26
N GLN A 7 -8.62 70.64 13.15
CA GLN A 7 -8.17 69.27 13.45
C GLN A 7 -9.02 68.54 14.51
N SER A 8 -9.80 69.23 15.34
CA SER A 8 -10.56 68.57 16.42
C SER A 8 -11.88 67.93 15.97
N CYS A 9 -12.46 68.34 14.83
CA CYS A 9 -13.72 67.75 14.34
C CYS A 9 -13.52 66.45 13.57
N ARG A 10 -12.41 66.30 12.83
CA ARG A 10 -12.14 65.03 12.10
C ARG A 10 -11.81 63.88 13.04
N PHE A 11 -11.09 64.13 14.14
CA PHE A 11 -10.73 63.06 15.08
C PHE A 11 -11.95 62.48 15.82
N ARG A 12 -12.96 63.29 16.18
CA ARG A 12 -14.18 62.79 16.84
C ARG A 12 -15.04 61.93 15.91
N VAL A 13 -15.13 62.29 14.63
CA VAL A 13 -15.93 61.51 13.66
C VAL A 13 -15.25 60.17 13.36
N THR A 14 -13.93 60.12 13.22
CA THR A 14 -13.20 58.86 12.97
C THR A 14 -13.24 57.91 14.17
N VAL A 15 -13.17 58.44 15.40
CA VAL A 15 -13.28 57.63 16.62
C VAL A 15 -14.69 57.06 16.79
N ILE A 16 -15.74 57.85 16.52
CA ILE A 16 -17.13 57.36 16.60
C ILE A 16 -17.40 56.28 15.54
N LEU A 17 -16.90 56.45 14.31
CA LEU A 17 -17.00 55.43 13.26
C LEU A 17 -16.25 54.14 13.61
N CYS A 18 -15.07 54.23 14.23
CA CYS A 18 -14.35 53.05 14.72
C CYS A 18 -15.10 52.34 15.85
N ILE A 19 -15.68 53.07 16.80
CA ILE A 19 -16.46 52.47 17.89
C ILE A 19 -17.72 51.78 17.36
N LEU A 20 -18.41 52.39 16.39
CA LEU A 20 -19.58 51.79 15.74
C LEU A 20 -19.22 50.53 14.94
N LEU A 21 -18.11 50.54 14.20
CA LEU A 21 -17.61 49.37 13.48
C LEU A 21 -17.19 48.24 14.43
N ILE A 22 -16.51 48.55 15.53
CA ILE A 22 -16.15 47.56 16.55
C ILE A 22 -17.43 47.00 17.21
N HIS A 23 -18.42 47.84 17.49
CA HIS A 23 -19.67 47.37 18.09
C HIS A 23 -20.47 46.49 17.12
N GLN A 24 -20.47 46.80 15.82
CA GLN A 24 -21.13 46.02 14.78
C GLN A 24 -20.44 44.67 14.53
N VAL A 25 -19.10 44.63 14.53
CA VAL A 25 -18.34 43.37 14.44
C VAL A 25 -18.50 42.52 15.70
N MET A 26 -18.54 43.15 16.88
CA MET A 26 -18.77 42.44 18.14
C MET A 26 -20.19 41.88 18.23
N THR A 27 -21.21 42.62 17.75
CA THR A 27 -22.60 42.15 17.73
C THR A 27 -22.84 41.05 16.69
N GLU A 28 -22.22 41.13 15.51
CA GLU A 28 -22.23 40.02 14.54
C GLU A 28 -21.53 38.77 15.08
N ASN A 29 -20.42 38.92 15.80
CA ASN A 29 -19.72 37.78 16.41
C ASN A 29 -20.51 37.20 17.60
N THR A 30 -21.14 38.00 18.46
CA THR A 30 -22.01 37.47 19.52
C THR A 30 -23.25 36.80 18.96
N ASN A 31 -23.82 37.29 17.85
CA ASN A 31 -24.96 36.64 17.20
C ASN A 31 -24.56 35.33 16.48
N LYS A 32 -23.34 35.26 15.92
CA LYS A 32 -22.76 34.01 15.39
C LYS A 32 -22.39 33.01 16.49
N ILE A 33 -21.92 33.48 17.65
CA ILE A 33 -21.59 32.61 18.80
C ILE A 33 -22.88 32.14 19.50
N GLN A 34 -23.92 32.97 19.59
CA GLN A 34 -25.23 32.57 20.13
C GLN A 34 -26.04 31.68 19.16
N SER A 35 -25.86 31.82 17.85
CA SER A 35 -26.44 30.87 16.88
C SER A 35 -25.64 29.56 16.77
N ALA A 36 -24.33 29.57 17.03
CA ALA A 36 -23.50 28.37 17.11
C ALA A 36 -23.68 27.58 18.43
N ASN A 37 -24.09 28.23 19.53
CA ASN A 37 -24.36 27.58 20.82
C ASN A 37 -25.80 27.09 21.00
N LYS A 38 -26.69 27.31 20.02
CA LYS A 38 -27.92 26.51 19.92
C LYS A 38 -27.57 25.21 19.20
N SER A 39 -26.89 24.30 19.90
CA SER A 39 -26.92 22.89 19.51
C SER A 39 -28.40 22.51 19.38
N PRO A 40 -28.87 21.98 18.24
CA PRO A 40 -30.21 21.42 18.21
C PRO A 40 -30.19 20.31 19.26
N GLN A 41 -30.87 20.55 20.38
CA GLN A 41 -31.19 19.48 21.31
C GLN A 41 -32.02 18.51 20.48
N LEU A 42 -31.37 17.49 19.92
CA LEU A 42 -32.05 16.31 19.43
C LEU A 42 -32.64 15.70 20.69
N SER A 43 -33.87 16.12 20.97
CA SER A 43 -34.62 15.77 22.15
C SER A 43 -34.55 14.26 22.31
N GLY A 44 -34.34 13.78 23.54
CA GLY A 44 -34.41 12.36 23.89
C GLY A 44 -35.69 11.67 23.39
N TYR A 45 -36.70 12.44 22.96
CA TYR A 45 -37.86 11.96 22.22
C TYR A 45 -37.57 11.21 20.91
N VAL A 46 -36.58 11.60 20.10
CA VAL A 46 -36.33 10.92 18.81
C VAL A 46 -35.71 9.54 19.03
N LEU A 47 -34.78 9.43 19.97
CA LEU A 47 -34.17 8.13 20.35
C LEU A 47 -35.18 7.20 21.04
N ASN A 48 -36.11 7.75 21.84
CA ASN A 48 -37.18 6.96 22.45
C ASN A 48 -38.25 6.51 21.43
N ASN A 49 -38.40 7.19 20.28
CA ASN A 49 -39.39 6.87 19.25
C ASN A 49 -38.86 6.03 18.08
N ILE A 50 -37.54 5.85 17.91
CA ILE A 50 -37.00 4.73 17.11
C ILE A 50 -37.20 3.47 17.93
N SER A 51 -38.46 3.11 18.16
CA SER A 51 -38.77 1.93 18.95
C SER A 51 -38.21 0.73 18.19
N PHE A 52 -37.42 -0.06 18.90
CA PHE A 52 -36.87 -1.32 18.42
C PHE A 52 -37.93 -2.25 17.83
N SER A 53 -39.23 -1.99 18.08
CA SER A 53 -40.38 -2.72 17.55
C SER A 53 -40.41 -2.83 16.02
N ILE A 54 -39.62 -2.02 15.29
CA ILE A 54 -39.52 -2.13 13.82
C ILE A 54 -38.42 -3.14 13.40
N LEU A 55 -37.52 -3.54 14.30
CA LEU A 55 -36.42 -4.50 14.11
C LEU A 55 -36.76 -5.92 14.64
N GLN A 56 -38.02 -6.36 14.53
CA GLN A 56 -38.53 -7.53 15.27
C GLN A 56 -37.87 -8.91 14.98
N PRO A 57 -37.13 -9.18 13.90
CA PRO A 57 -36.26 -10.36 13.85
C PRO A 57 -34.89 -10.12 14.51
N TRP A 58 -34.41 -8.88 14.48
CA TRP A 58 -33.07 -8.50 14.92
C TRP A 58 -32.97 -8.32 16.43
N GLN A 59 -34.05 -7.96 17.12
CA GLN A 59 -34.07 -7.85 18.59
C GLN A 59 -33.61 -9.13 19.31
N GLN A 60 -33.81 -10.30 18.70
CA GLN A 60 -33.37 -11.58 19.24
C GLN A 60 -31.84 -11.69 19.34
N PHE A 61 -31.12 -10.91 18.54
CA PHE A 61 -29.67 -10.98 18.39
C PHE A 61 -28.98 -9.67 18.76
N CYS A 62 -29.68 -8.54 18.65
CA CYS A 62 -29.08 -7.23 18.59
C CYS A 62 -29.62 -6.26 19.63
N TYR A 63 -28.74 -5.39 20.13
CA TYR A 63 -29.08 -4.25 20.97
C TYR A 63 -28.40 -2.97 20.43
N ILE A 64 -28.92 -1.80 20.80
CA ILE A 64 -28.30 -0.51 20.48
C ILE A 64 -27.29 -0.19 21.60
N ASN A 65 -26.10 0.26 21.22
CA ASN A 65 -25.13 0.77 22.18
C ASN A 65 -25.50 2.22 22.54
N ASP A 66 -25.85 2.46 23.80
CA ASP A 66 -26.72 3.54 24.30
C ASP A 66 -26.24 4.99 24.18
N LEU A 67 -25.19 5.31 23.40
CA LEU A 67 -24.76 6.69 23.21
C LEU A 67 -24.61 7.03 21.73
N PRO A 68 -25.51 7.86 21.17
CA PRO A 68 -25.31 8.44 19.85
C PRO A 68 -24.00 9.20 19.86
N LYS A 69 -23.05 8.78 19.03
CA LYS A 69 -21.78 9.48 18.87
C LYS A 69 -21.97 10.53 17.79
N GLN A 70 -21.67 11.78 18.11
CA GLN A 70 -21.63 12.85 17.12
C GLN A 70 -20.21 12.90 16.52
N ASP A 71 -20.07 12.41 15.29
CA ASP A 71 -18.78 12.44 14.58
C ASP A 71 -18.57 13.81 13.89
N LYS A 72 -19.68 14.44 13.47
CA LYS A 72 -19.71 15.78 12.88
C LYS A 72 -20.96 16.55 13.32
N PRO A 73 -20.93 17.89 13.31
CA PRO A 73 -22.13 18.69 13.54
C PRO A 73 -23.25 18.26 12.58
N GLY A 74 -24.38 17.82 13.13
CA GLY A 74 -25.56 17.39 12.36
C GLY A 74 -25.60 15.93 11.90
N GLU A 75 -24.57 15.12 12.14
CA GLU A 75 -24.61 13.66 11.87
C GLU A 75 -24.71 12.88 13.18
N TYR A 76 -25.81 12.16 13.36
CA TYR A 76 -26.04 11.27 14.49
C TYR A 76 -25.76 9.83 14.09
N TYR A 77 -25.10 9.09 14.97
CA TYR A 77 -24.69 7.71 14.71
C TYR A 77 -25.27 6.76 15.74
N ILE A 78 -25.96 5.71 15.28
CA ILE A 78 -26.46 4.61 16.11
C ILE A 78 -25.61 3.37 15.84
N GLU A 79 -25.02 2.81 16.89
CA GLU A 79 -24.29 1.56 16.82
C GLU A 79 -25.18 0.40 17.26
N ILE A 80 -25.39 -0.56 16.34
CA ILE A 80 -26.13 -1.79 16.58
C ILE A 80 -25.12 -2.93 16.75
N ILE A 81 -25.19 -3.62 17.88
CA ILE A 81 -24.32 -4.76 18.20
C ILE A 81 -25.18 -6.01 18.21
N CYS A 82 -24.80 -7.00 17.39
CA CYS A 82 -25.50 -8.25 17.19
C CYS A 82 -24.61 -9.45 17.56
N ASN A 83 -25.12 -10.33 18.42
CA ASN A 83 -24.51 -11.60 18.78
C ASN A 83 -25.36 -12.76 18.27
N VAL A 84 -24.87 -13.48 17.26
CA VAL A 84 -25.62 -14.53 16.55
C VAL A 84 -25.09 -15.91 16.95
N ASN A 85 -25.84 -16.67 17.73
CA ASN A 85 -25.41 -17.99 18.21
C ASN A 85 -25.81 -19.12 17.24
N SER A 86 -26.97 -19.76 17.42
CA SER A 86 -27.38 -20.92 16.60
C SER A 86 -28.33 -20.59 15.45
N ASN A 87 -28.69 -19.31 15.29
CA ASN A 87 -29.72 -18.88 14.35
C ASN A 87 -29.12 -18.19 13.12
N VAL A 88 -29.98 -17.92 12.13
CA VAL A 88 -29.63 -17.16 10.94
C VAL A 88 -30.10 -15.72 11.10
N LEU A 89 -29.18 -14.76 11.14
CA LEU A 89 -29.53 -13.34 11.06
C LEU A 89 -29.63 -12.92 9.59
N ASN A 90 -30.77 -12.36 9.18
CA ASN A 90 -30.98 -11.94 7.80
C ASN A 90 -30.67 -10.45 7.60
N PHE A 91 -29.61 -10.16 6.85
CA PHE A 91 -29.19 -8.77 6.55
C PHE A 91 -30.23 -7.98 5.75
N LEU A 92 -31.08 -8.66 4.97
CA LEU A 92 -32.14 -7.99 4.22
C LEU A 92 -33.21 -7.38 5.13
N ASP A 93 -33.41 -7.91 6.33
CA ASP A 93 -34.37 -7.33 7.28
C ASP A 93 -33.90 -5.95 7.76
N PHE A 94 -32.60 -5.80 8.04
CA PHE A 94 -32.02 -4.49 8.34
C PHE A 94 -32.08 -3.52 7.16
N ARG A 95 -31.90 -4.02 5.94
CA ARG A 95 -32.07 -3.20 4.73
C ARG A 95 -33.52 -2.70 4.57
N ARG A 96 -34.52 -3.54 4.84
CA ARG A 96 -35.94 -3.14 4.83
C ARG A 96 -36.29 -2.19 5.97
N PHE A 97 -35.65 -2.36 7.13
CA PHE A 97 -35.80 -1.44 8.25
C PHE A 97 -35.29 -0.04 7.88
N THR A 98 -34.04 0.05 7.44
CA THR A 98 -33.40 1.33 7.10
C THR A 98 -34.04 2.04 5.90
N SER A 99 -34.69 1.32 4.98
CA SER A 99 -35.39 1.96 3.86
C SER A 99 -36.61 2.78 4.29
N ARG A 100 -37.22 2.46 5.44
CA ARG A 100 -38.40 3.14 6.00
C ARG A 100 -38.06 4.38 6.82
N ILE A 101 -36.79 4.54 7.21
CA ILE A 101 -36.34 5.66 8.04
C ILE A 101 -36.18 6.90 7.16
N GLN A 102 -36.87 7.98 7.54
CA GLN A 102 -36.81 9.27 6.85
C GLN A 102 -35.74 10.21 7.43
N GLU A 103 -35.30 9.95 8.66
CA GLU A 103 -34.34 10.78 9.38
C GLU A 103 -32.91 10.63 8.87
N ASN A 104 -32.10 11.67 9.06
CA ASN A 104 -30.67 11.68 8.74
C ASN A 104 -29.82 11.05 9.85
N ILE A 105 -30.15 9.80 10.20
CA ILE A 105 -29.39 9.01 11.17
C ILE A 105 -28.50 8.03 10.41
N LEU A 106 -27.26 7.84 10.86
CA LEU A 106 -26.32 6.88 10.30
C LEU A 106 -26.19 5.67 11.22
N PHE A 107 -25.99 4.49 10.64
CA PHE A 107 -25.86 3.23 11.39
C PHE A 107 -24.43 2.64 11.32
N SER A 108 -23.94 2.18 12.47
CA SER A 108 -22.97 1.06 12.57
C SER A 108 -23.72 -0.22 12.76
N VAL A 109 -23.27 -1.28 12.11
CA VAL A 109 -23.68 -2.63 12.47
C VAL A 109 -22.44 -3.47 12.75
N VAL A 110 -22.38 -4.03 13.95
CA VAL A 110 -21.36 -4.99 14.37
C VAL A 110 -22.03 -6.33 14.60
N ILE A 111 -21.67 -7.32 13.80
CA ILE A 111 -22.20 -8.69 13.89
C ILE A 111 -21.06 -9.62 14.28
N THR A 112 -21.25 -10.33 15.39
CA THR A 112 -20.34 -11.37 15.84
C THR A 112 -21.12 -12.66 15.99
N CYS A 113 -20.65 -13.72 15.36
CA CYS A 113 -21.26 -15.03 15.47
C CYS A 113 -20.54 -15.90 16.51
N GLY A 114 -21.32 -16.63 17.30
CA GLY A 114 -20.87 -17.73 18.15
C GLY A 114 -20.75 -19.03 17.35
N HIS A 115 -20.61 -20.17 18.05
CA HIS A 115 -20.52 -21.47 17.40
C HIS A 115 -21.76 -21.75 16.53
N ASN A 116 -21.52 -21.99 15.23
CA ASN A 116 -22.53 -22.21 14.19
C ASN A 116 -23.40 -20.99 13.82
N GLY A 117 -23.06 -19.79 14.27
CA GLY A 117 -23.79 -18.58 13.92
C GLY A 117 -23.64 -18.25 12.45
N SER A 118 -24.77 -17.90 11.84
CA SER A 118 -24.80 -17.62 10.41
C SER A 118 -25.54 -16.33 10.09
N VAL A 119 -25.11 -15.69 9.01
CA VAL A 119 -25.70 -14.45 8.52
C VAL A 119 -26.05 -14.66 7.06
N PHE A 120 -27.31 -14.45 6.69
CA PHE A 120 -27.66 -14.28 5.29
C PHE A 120 -27.20 -12.88 4.86
N PHE A 121 -26.11 -12.82 4.11
CA PHE A 121 -25.37 -11.60 3.79
C PHE A 121 -25.13 -11.49 2.27
N PRO A 122 -25.99 -10.77 1.53
CA PRO A 122 -25.73 -10.44 0.14
C PRO A 122 -24.60 -9.40 0.01
N TYR A 123 -23.53 -9.72 -0.72
CA TYR A 123 -22.44 -8.80 -0.97
C TYR A 123 -22.86 -7.68 -1.94
N PRO A 124 -22.49 -6.39 -1.71
CA PRO A 124 -21.51 -5.91 -0.71
C PRO A 124 -22.11 -5.36 0.59
N GLY A 125 -23.32 -5.79 0.95
CA GLY A 125 -23.93 -5.40 2.22
C GLY A 125 -24.47 -3.98 2.24
N ARG A 126 -24.86 -3.40 1.09
CA ARG A 126 -25.41 -2.04 1.07
C ARG A 126 -26.78 -2.00 1.74
N ALA A 127 -27.02 -0.93 2.48
CA ALA A 127 -28.32 -0.55 3.01
C ALA A 127 -28.38 0.97 3.10
N ARG A 128 -29.59 1.53 3.07
CA ARG A 128 -29.78 2.98 3.26
C ARG A 128 -29.24 3.33 4.66
N LEU A 129 -28.66 4.52 4.81
CA LEU A 129 -28.16 5.02 6.10
C LEU A 129 -27.03 4.20 6.77
N LEU A 130 -26.58 3.09 6.18
CA LEU A 130 -25.48 2.28 6.72
C LEU A 130 -24.13 2.90 6.38
N GLN A 131 -23.36 3.24 7.42
CA GLN A 131 -22.05 3.86 7.28
C GLN A 131 -20.91 2.91 7.66
N SER A 132 -21.13 2.00 8.61
CA SER A 132 -20.14 1.03 9.05
C SER A 132 -20.76 -0.36 9.18
N LEU A 133 -20.06 -1.36 8.66
CA LEU A 133 -20.46 -2.77 8.77
C LEU A 133 -19.24 -3.62 9.13
N ARG A 134 -19.35 -4.30 10.27
CA ARG A 134 -18.37 -5.29 10.74
C ARG A 134 -19.06 -6.63 10.93
N ILE A 135 -18.57 -7.68 10.29
CA ILE A 135 -19.03 -9.06 10.46
C ILE A 135 -17.83 -9.93 10.83
N SER A 136 -17.97 -10.72 11.89
CA SER A 136 -16.87 -11.52 12.45
C SER A 136 -17.29 -12.90 12.91
N ASN A 137 -16.44 -13.89 12.65
CA ASN A 137 -16.59 -15.28 13.10
C ASN A 137 -17.87 -15.97 12.56
N CYS A 138 -18.41 -15.53 11.43
CA CYS A 138 -19.70 -15.97 10.91
C CYS A 138 -19.62 -16.93 9.72
N VAL A 139 -20.61 -17.79 9.58
CA VAL A 139 -20.92 -18.45 8.30
C VAL A 139 -21.82 -17.51 7.48
N LEU A 140 -21.33 -17.05 6.33
CA LEU A 140 -22.07 -16.14 5.46
C LEU A 140 -22.79 -16.92 4.36
N ASN A 141 -24.11 -16.91 4.44
CA ASN A 141 -24.99 -17.50 3.44
C ASN A 141 -25.42 -16.42 2.43
N GLY A 142 -25.71 -16.82 1.18
CA GLY A 142 -26.29 -15.91 0.19
C GLY A 142 -25.35 -14.81 -0.32
N PHE A 143 -24.03 -14.99 -0.20
CA PHE A 143 -23.04 -13.99 -0.62
C PHE A 143 -23.23 -13.50 -2.06
N THR A 144 -23.57 -14.41 -2.97
CA THR A 144 -23.80 -14.13 -4.40
C THR A 144 -25.27 -13.91 -4.77
N SER A 145 -26.19 -13.90 -3.80
CA SER A 145 -27.64 -13.86 -4.07
C SER A 145 -28.10 -12.63 -4.84
N GLU A 146 -27.37 -11.51 -4.73
CA GLU A 146 -27.67 -10.25 -5.42
C GLU A 146 -26.66 -9.91 -6.52
N ALA A 147 -25.81 -10.87 -6.92
CA ALA A 147 -24.75 -10.64 -7.90
C ALA A 147 -25.26 -10.14 -9.27
N THR A 148 -26.50 -10.49 -9.62
CA THR A 148 -27.17 -10.13 -10.88
C THR A 148 -28.41 -9.24 -10.67
N SER A 149 -28.65 -8.76 -9.45
CA SER A 149 -29.87 -8.01 -9.10
C SER A 149 -29.63 -6.50 -9.16
N ASP A 150 -30.18 -5.81 -10.17
CA ASP A 150 -29.98 -4.36 -10.35
C ASP A 150 -30.47 -3.51 -9.16
N VAL A 151 -31.30 -4.10 -8.28
CA VAL A 151 -31.72 -3.48 -7.01
C VAL A 151 -30.51 -3.02 -6.20
N ILE A 152 -29.42 -3.79 -6.16
CA ILE A 152 -28.24 -3.42 -5.35
C ILE A 152 -27.50 -2.19 -5.89
N ASP A 153 -27.61 -1.92 -7.19
CA ASP A 153 -27.02 -0.74 -7.84
C ASP A 153 -27.84 0.53 -7.55
N SER A 154 -29.15 0.39 -7.29
CA SER A 154 -30.02 1.50 -6.89
C SER A 154 -29.81 1.96 -5.43
N ILE A 155 -29.22 1.12 -4.59
CA ILE A 155 -28.98 1.44 -3.18
C ILE A 155 -27.71 2.28 -3.07
N THR A 156 -27.86 3.50 -2.55
CA THR A 156 -26.74 4.42 -2.35
C THR A 156 -25.66 3.82 -1.46
N ASP A 157 -24.42 3.78 -1.94
CA ASP A 157 -23.26 3.37 -1.16
C ASP A 157 -22.84 4.47 -0.18
N ARG A 158 -23.17 4.30 1.10
CA ARG A 158 -22.72 5.18 2.19
C ARG A 158 -21.69 4.54 3.10
N ILE A 159 -21.27 3.29 2.82
CA ILE A 159 -20.37 2.54 3.68
C ILE A 159 -18.98 3.17 3.62
N LYS A 160 -18.47 3.59 4.77
CA LYS A 160 -17.12 4.14 4.98
C LYS A 160 -16.18 3.10 5.56
N TYR A 161 -16.68 2.21 6.41
CA TYR A 161 -15.91 1.16 7.07
C TYR A 161 -16.57 -0.18 6.80
N PHE A 162 -15.89 -1.04 6.05
CA PHE A 162 -16.34 -2.40 5.80
C PHE A 162 -15.31 -3.37 6.37
N THR A 163 -15.76 -4.30 7.20
CA THR A 163 -14.88 -5.27 7.85
C THR A 163 -15.55 -6.64 7.86
N LEU A 164 -14.89 -7.61 7.24
CA LEU A 164 -15.26 -9.00 7.27
C LEU A 164 -14.06 -9.80 7.77
N VAL A 165 -14.18 -10.48 8.90
CA VAL A 165 -13.05 -11.14 9.56
C VAL A 165 -13.41 -12.56 10.01
N ASN A 166 -12.48 -13.50 9.84
CA ASN A 166 -12.61 -14.89 10.31
C ASN A 166 -13.94 -15.54 9.93
N SER A 167 -14.43 -15.29 8.72
CA SER A 167 -15.75 -15.75 8.28
C SER A 167 -15.63 -16.78 7.16
N VAL A 168 -16.62 -17.65 7.06
CA VAL A 168 -16.70 -18.67 6.01
C VAL A 168 -17.79 -18.27 5.04
N LEU A 169 -17.46 -18.07 3.77
CA LEU A 169 -18.45 -17.87 2.72
C LEU A 169 -19.04 -19.23 2.35
N PHE A 170 -20.30 -19.45 2.70
CA PHE A 170 -21.02 -20.65 2.31
C PHE A 170 -21.80 -20.41 1.02
N MET A 171 -21.61 -21.32 0.06
CA MET A 171 -22.31 -21.29 -1.20
C MET A 171 -22.83 -22.68 -1.53
N SER A 172 -24.11 -22.81 -1.85
CA SER A 172 -24.61 -24.10 -2.35
C SER A 172 -24.01 -24.38 -3.73
N GLN A 173 -23.97 -25.66 -4.11
CA GLN A 173 -23.47 -26.05 -5.44
C GLN A 173 -24.34 -25.46 -6.57
N ASN A 174 -25.61 -25.16 -6.29
CA ASN A 174 -26.51 -24.51 -7.23
C ASN A 174 -26.18 -23.01 -7.35
N ASP A 175 -26.03 -22.31 -6.23
CA ASP A 175 -25.68 -20.87 -6.22
C ASP A 175 -24.34 -20.64 -6.92
N PHE A 176 -23.37 -21.53 -6.70
CA PHE A 176 -22.08 -21.47 -7.38
C PHE A 176 -22.22 -21.65 -8.90
N ARG A 177 -23.00 -22.63 -9.35
CA ARG A 177 -23.28 -22.85 -10.78
C ARG A 177 -24.02 -21.68 -11.42
N GLN A 178 -24.98 -21.09 -10.71
CA GLN A 178 -25.71 -19.91 -11.18
C GLN A 178 -24.76 -18.71 -11.31
N PHE A 179 -23.94 -18.47 -10.29
CA PHE A 179 -22.93 -17.42 -10.29
C PHE A 179 -21.93 -17.57 -11.44
N GLN A 180 -21.42 -18.78 -11.69
CA GLN A 180 -20.50 -19.05 -12.81
C GLN A 180 -21.14 -18.78 -14.19
N ARG A 181 -22.44 -19.05 -14.33
CA ARG A 181 -23.19 -18.85 -15.60
C ARG A 181 -23.71 -17.42 -15.77
N ALA A 182 -23.53 -16.55 -14.78
CA ALA A 182 -23.98 -15.17 -14.86
C ALA A 182 -23.27 -14.46 -16.00
N LYS A 183 -24.05 -14.03 -17.02
CA LYS A 183 -23.55 -13.25 -18.16
C LYS A 183 -23.20 -11.82 -17.77
N HIS A 184 -23.89 -11.30 -16.76
CA HIS A 184 -23.78 -9.93 -16.29
C HIS A 184 -23.73 -9.93 -14.77
N LEU A 185 -22.82 -9.12 -14.22
CA LEU A 185 -22.73 -8.85 -12.80
C LEU A 185 -23.01 -7.36 -12.59
N THR A 186 -23.69 -7.04 -11.49
CA THR A 186 -24.00 -5.65 -11.14
C THR A 186 -22.74 -4.88 -10.79
N LYS A 187 -22.79 -3.55 -10.91
CA LYS A 187 -21.62 -2.71 -10.63
C LYS A 187 -21.25 -2.79 -9.15
N ALA A 188 -22.25 -2.81 -8.26
CA ALA A 188 -22.08 -2.94 -6.82
C ALA A 188 -21.44 -4.28 -6.46
N PHE A 189 -21.85 -5.38 -7.09
CA PHE A 189 -21.22 -6.67 -6.82
C PHE A 189 -19.77 -6.73 -7.31
N GLN A 190 -19.46 -6.15 -8.47
CA GLN A 190 -18.09 -6.15 -8.99
C GLN A 190 -17.15 -5.19 -8.25
N CYS A 191 -17.63 -3.98 -7.91
CA CYS A 191 -16.82 -2.93 -7.31
C CYS A 191 -16.95 -2.84 -5.78
N GLY A 192 -17.84 -3.61 -5.16
CA GLY A 192 -18.08 -3.54 -3.72
C GLY A 192 -18.52 -2.15 -3.24
N ASN A 193 -17.93 -1.69 -2.14
CA ASN A 193 -18.19 -0.38 -1.54
C ASN A 193 -17.13 0.64 -1.98
N VAL A 194 -17.39 1.31 -3.10
CA VAL A 194 -16.46 2.27 -3.73
C VAL A 194 -16.26 3.55 -2.92
N ASN A 195 -17.23 3.87 -2.05
CA ASN A 195 -17.18 5.04 -1.19
C ASN A 195 -16.48 4.78 0.16
N ALA A 196 -15.96 3.57 0.37
CA ALA A 196 -15.29 3.16 1.59
C ALA A 196 -13.95 3.88 1.77
N VAL A 197 -13.65 4.22 3.03
CA VAL A 197 -12.34 4.72 3.46
C VAL A 197 -11.45 3.56 3.90
N LYS A 198 -12.06 2.50 4.45
CA LYS A 198 -11.37 1.32 4.94
C LYS A 198 -12.15 0.06 4.62
N ILE A 199 -11.47 -0.90 3.98
CA ILE A 199 -11.98 -2.24 3.68
C ILE A 199 -11.01 -3.24 4.30
N ILE A 200 -11.51 -4.09 5.19
CA ILE A 200 -10.79 -5.24 5.74
C ILE A 200 -11.55 -6.50 5.41
N GLU A 201 -10.91 -7.43 4.72
CA GLU A 201 -11.40 -8.77 4.46
C GLU A 201 -10.31 -9.78 4.86
N TYR A 202 -10.33 -10.23 6.10
CA TYR A 202 -9.23 -10.98 6.70
C TYR A 202 -9.65 -12.38 7.14
N ASN A 203 -8.78 -13.37 6.86
CA ASN A 203 -8.98 -14.77 7.13
C ASN A 203 -10.37 -15.27 6.67
N ILE A 204 -10.67 -15.08 5.39
CA ILE A 204 -11.95 -15.49 4.80
C ILE A 204 -11.74 -16.75 3.96
N SER A 205 -12.51 -17.78 4.29
CA SER A 205 -12.53 -19.03 3.54
C SER A 205 -13.83 -19.17 2.74
N CYS A 206 -13.83 -20.05 1.75
CA CYS A 206 -15.00 -20.38 0.95
C CYS A 206 -15.31 -21.87 1.13
N TRP A 207 -16.56 -22.18 1.43
CA TRP A 207 -17.07 -23.53 1.44
C TRP A 207 -18.21 -23.68 0.43
N ILE A 208 -18.02 -24.58 -0.53
CA ILE A 208 -19.03 -24.91 -1.53
C ILE A 208 -19.67 -26.24 -1.14
N GLY A 209 -20.99 -26.25 -0.96
CA GLY A 209 -21.73 -27.40 -0.43
C GLY A 209 -21.53 -28.68 -1.26
N ASN A 210 -21.31 -29.79 -0.55
CA ASN A 210 -21.28 -31.18 -1.03
C ASN A 210 -20.50 -31.43 -2.33
N VAL A 211 -19.34 -30.78 -2.49
CA VAL A 211 -18.40 -31.17 -3.54
C VAL A 211 -17.65 -32.42 -3.03
N SER A 212 -18.23 -33.60 -3.27
CA SER A 212 -17.71 -34.92 -2.87
C SER A 212 -16.34 -35.29 -3.49
N LYS A 213 -15.72 -34.37 -4.22
CA LYS A 213 -14.39 -34.51 -4.79
C LYS A 213 -13.64 -33.21 -4.53
N ARG A 214 -12.35 -33.30 -4.17
CA ARG A 214 -11.38 -32.22 -4.33
C ARG A 214 -11.40 -31.78 -5.81
N VAL A 215 -12.34 -30.94 -6.20
CA VAL A 215 -12.33 -30.27 -7.50
C VAL A 215 -11.08 -29.41 -7.47
N ARG A 216 -10.11 -29.75 -8.32
CA ARG A 216 -8.83 -29.04 -8.42
C ARG A 216 -9.13 -27.55 -8.58
N LEU A 217 -8.38 -26.72 -7.84
CA LEU A 217 -8.46 -25.26 -7.88
C LEU A 217 -8.47 -24.69 -9.32
N GLU A 218 -7.87 -25.41 -10.26
CA GLU A 218 -7.82 -25.11 -11.70
C GLU A 218 -9.20 -25.03 -12.36
N THR A 219 -10.20 -25.82 -11.92
CA THR A 219 -11.55 -25.79 -12.51
C THR A 219 -12.37 -24.57 -12.09
N TYR A 220 -11.90 -23.81 -11.08
CA TYR A 220 -12.48 -22.53 -10.66
C TYR A 220 -12.03 -21.34 -11.52
N GLN A 221 -11.13 -21.58 -12.49
CA GLN A 221 -10.63 -20.55 -13.41
C GLN A 221 -11.55 -20.34 -14.64
N SER A 222 -12.58 -21.17 -14.85
CA SER A 222 -13.64 -20.91 -15.84
C SER A 222 -14.56 -19.82 -15.28
N ARG A 223 -14.15 -18.59 -15.55
CA ARG A 223 -14.65 -17.36 -14.96
C ARG A 223 -16.07 -17.06 -15.48
N PRO A 224 -16.99 -16.55 -14.63
CA PRO A 224 -18.06 -15.73 -15.16
C PRO A 224 -17.42 -14.60 -15.98
N ASN A 225 -18.12 -14.12 -17.01
CA ASN A 225 -17.70 -12.96 -17.79
C ASN A 225 -17.70 -11.72 -16.88
N PHE A 226 -16.67 -11.59 -16.04
CA PHE A 226 -16.34 -10.36 -15.37
C PHE A 226 -16.05 -9.39 -16.48
N GLN A 227 -17.04 -8.56 -16.80
CA GLN A 227 -16.84 -7.40 -17.65
C GLN A 227 -15.63 -6.65 -17.12
N ASP A 228 -14.78 -6.20 -18.03
CA ASP A 228 -13.62 -5.38 -17.74
C ASP A 228 -14.08 -4.01 -17.27
N ARG A 229 -14.53 -3.96 -16.01
CA ARG A 229 -14.91 -2.71 -15.33
C ARG A 229 -13.77 -2.25 -14.45
N THR A 230 -13.38 -1.01 -14.66
CA THR A 230 -12.51 -0.26 -13.76
C THR A 230 -13.35 0.35 -12.65
N CYS A 231 -12.96 0.08 -11.40
CA CYS A 231 -13.59 0.65 -10.21
C CYS A 231 -12.66 1.73 -9.63
N THR A 232 -13.19 2.93 -9.38
CA THR A 232 -12.42 4.03 -8.79
C THR A 232 -12.81 4.21 -7.33
N TYR A 233 -11.86 4.00 -6.42
CA TYR A 233 -12.07 4.10 -4.98
C TYR A 233 -11.51 5.42 -4.45
N THR A 234 -12.22 6.51 -4.71
CA THR A 234 -11.74 7.87 -4.44
C THR A 234 -11.38 8.11 -2.97
N TYR A 235 -12.05 7.47 -2.02
CA TYR A 235 -11.84 7.72 -0.58
C TYR A 235 -11.03 6.65 0.14
N LEU A 236 -10.70 5.54 -0.53
CA LEU A 236 -10.09 4.39 0.11
C LEU A 236 -8.65 4.70 0.51
N ARG A 237 -8.38 4.57 1.81
CA ARG A 237 -7.05 4.78 2.41
C ARG A 237 -6.44 3.47 2.92
N HIS A 238 -7.25 2.50 3.32
CA HIS A 238 -6.79 1.22 3.83
C HIS A 238 -7.56 0.07 3.17
N LEU A 239 -6.83 -0.78 2.46
CA LEU A 239 -7.34 -2.05 1.93
C LEU A 239 -6.53 -3.20 2.52
N GLN A 240 -7.21 -4.12 3.20
CA GLN A 240 -6.62 -5.37 3.67
C GLN A 240 -7.42 -6.54 3.11
N LYS A 241 -6.73 -7.49 2.46
CA LYS A 241 -7.32 -8.73 1.95
C LYS A 241 -6.41 -9.93 2.17
N SER A 242 -6.90 -10.97 2.82
CA SER A 242 -6.23 -12.27 2.90
C SER A 242 -7.26 -13.35 2.51
N PHE A 243 -7.44 -13.54 1.20
CA PHE A 243 -8.45 -14.46 0.64
C PHE A 243 -7.77 -15.62 -0.08
N SER A 244 -8.31 -16.83 0.08
CA SER A 244 -7.68 -18.05 -0.43
C SER A 244 -8.22 -18.58 -1.76
N ILE A 245 -9.46 -18.26 -2.22
CA ILE A 245 -10.07 -19.05 -3.31
C ILE A 245 -10.97 -18.31 -4.32
N ILE A 246 -11.82 -17.32 -3.95
CA ILE A 246 -12.96 -16.94 -4.84
C ILE A 246 -12.62 -15.91 -5.93
N GLN A 247 -11.62 -15.05 -5.74
CA GLN A 247 -11.20 -14.12 -6.77
C GLN A 247 -9.69 -14.24 -6.98
N PRO A 248 -9.20 -14.37 -8.23
CA PRO A 248 -7.81 -14.14 -8.50
C PRO A 248 -7.50 -12.72 -8.03
N PHE A 249 -6.77 -12.65 -6.92
CA PHE A 249 -6.24 -11.44 -6.27
C PHE A 249 -5.82 -10.36 -7.28
N THR A 250 -5.22 -10.80 -8.39
CA THR A 250 -4.74 -9.97 -9.50
C THR A 250 -5.82 -9.07 -10.09
N ARG A 251 -7.03 -9.55 -10.40
CA ARG A 251 -7.96 -8.77 -11.24
C ARG A 251 -8.53 -7.50 -10.58
N GLN A 252 -8.92 -7.57 -9.30
CA GLN A 252 -9.54 -6.42 -8.64
C GLN A 252 -8.50 -5.31 -8.39
N ILE A 253 -7.25 -5.69 -8.11
CA ILE A 253 -6.16 -4.74 -7.90
C ILE A 253 -5.66 -4.19 -9.24
N ASP A 254 -5.46 -5.05 -10.24
CA ASP A 254 -4.85 -4.68 -11.53
C ASP A 254 -5.68 -3.66 -12.34
N LYS A 255 -7.00 -3.64 -12.17
CA LYS A 255 -7.91 -2.82 -13.00
C LYS A 255 -8.55 -1.66 -12.28
N SER A 256 -8.41 -1.58 -10.96
CA SER A 256 -9.06 -0.54 -10.16
C SER A 256 -8.11 0.61 -9.85
N ILE A 257 -8.65 1.80 -9.63
CA ILE A 257 -7.87 3.01 -9.37
C ILE A 257 -8.02 3.38 -7.89
N TYR A 258 -6.90 3.59 -7.21
CA TYR A 258 -6.82 3.84 -5.77
C TYR A 258 -6.06 5.16 -5.47
N PRO A 259 -6.64 6.33 -5.80
CA PRO A 259 -5.88 7.59 -5.81
C PRO A 259 -5.36 8.03 -4.44
N ASN A 260 -6.03 7.62 -3.35
CA ASN A 260 -5.74 8.05 -1.98
C ASN A 260 -5.31 6.90 -1.06
N ILE A 261 -4.90 5.76 -1.62
CA ILE A 261 -4.52 4.59 -0.81
C ILE A 261 -3.25 4.88 -0.01
N GLU A 262 -3.28 4.55 1.28
CA GLU A 262 -2.18 4.71 2.22
C GLU A 262 -1.63 3.37 2.70
N MET A 263 -2.49 2.35 2.79
CA MET A 263 -2.15 1.01 3.26
C MET A 263 -2.79 -0.07 2.39
N LEU A 264 -1.95 -0.94 1.84
CA LEU A 264 -2.33 -2.19 1.20
C LEU A 264 -1.78 -3.33 2.06
N ASN A 265 -2.64 -4.19 2.59
CA ASN A 265 -2.21 -5.37 3.32
C ASN A 265 -2.76 -6.63 2.66
N PHE A 266 -1.85 -7.40 2.09
CA PHE A 266 -2.15 -8.65 1.42
C PHE A 266 -1.30 -9.80 1.99
N SER A 267 -1.04 -9.73 3.29
CA SER A 267 -0.37 -10.82 4.00
C SER A 267 -1.20 -12.10 3.94
N ALA A 268 -0.56 -13.26 3.76
CA ALA A 268 -1.21 -14.57 3.71
C ALA A 268 -2.35 -14.67 2.67
N ALA A 269 -2.17 -14.05 1.51
CA ALA A 269 -3.13 -14.07 0.40
C ALA A 269 -2.76 -15.10 -0.70
N SER A 270 -1.79 -15.98 -0.43
CA SER A 270 -1.28 -16.98 -1.38
C SER A 270 -0.81 -16.38 -2.71
N ILE A 271 -0.23 -15.17 -2.67
CA ILE A 271 0.28 -14.47 -3.85
C ILE A 271 1.55 -15.19 -4.34
N ILE A 272 1.56 -15.60 -5.60
CA ILE A 272 2.73 -16.24 -6.24
C ILE A 272 3.58 -15.20 -6.96
N GLU A 273 2.94 -14.24 -7.63
CA GLU A 273 3.62 -13.17 -8.37
C GLU A 273 3.00 -11.83 -7.99
N THR A 274 3.84 -10.80 -7.85
CA THR A 274 3.36 -9.44 -7.58
C THR A 274 2.80 -8.83 -8.87
N PRO A 275 1.53 -8.40 -8.90
CA PRO A 275 0.94 -7.83 -10.11
C PRO A 275 1.67 -6.55 -10.57
N LYS A 276 1.71 -6.27 -11.87
CA LYS A 276 2.46 -5.13 -12.43
C LYS A 276 2.06 -3.78 -11.82
N HIS A 277 0.77 -3.53 -11.62
CA HIS A 277 0.26 -2.32 -10.95
C HIS A 277 0.79 -2.20 -9.51
N VAL A 278 1.01 -3.32 -8.82
CA VAL A 278 1.63 -3.33 -7.49
C VAL A 278 3.14 -3.11 -7.55
N GLN A 279 3.81 -3.37 -8.68
CA GLN A 279 5.22 -3.01 -8.89
C GLN A 279 5.39 -1.53 -9.23
N GLU A 280 4.39 -0.95 -9.90
CA GLU A 280 4.32 0.45 -10.35
C GLU A 280 3.57 1.37 -9.39
N TRP A 281 3.18 0.88 -8.21
CA TRP A 281 2.31 1.58 -7.25
C TRP A 281 2.76 3.01 -6.90
N ARG A 282 4.07 3.30 -6.94
CA ARG A 282 4.57 4.65 -6.68
C ARG A 282 4.19 5.66 -7.74
N LEU A 283 3.94 5.22 -8.97
CA LEU A 283 3.46 6.05 -10.07
C LEU A 283 1.97 6.36 -9.89
N GLU A 284 1.20 5.35 -9.48
CA GLU A 284 -0.27 5.41 -9.49
C GLU A 284 -0.87 5.79 -8.13
N SER A 285 -0.11 5.63 -7.04
CA SER A 285 -0.57 5.77 -5.65
C SER A 285 0.51 6.45 -4.79
N LYS A 286 0.75 7.74 -5.07
CA LYS A 286 1.75 8.57 -4.36
C LYS A 286 1.55 8.64 -2.84
N GLY A 287 0.32 8.39 -2.36
CA GLY A 287 -0.03 8.39 -0.94
C GLY A 287 0.33 7.10 -0.19
N LEU A 288 0.70 6.02 -0.89
CA LEU A 288 0.89 4.70 -0.26
C LEU A 288 2.11 4.70 0.67
N LYS A 289 1.89 4.33 1.93
CA LYS A 289 2.87 4.29 3.02
C LYS A 289 3.28 2.87 3.37
N TYR A 290 2.37 1.90 3.22
CA TYR A 290 2.58 0.53 3.64
C TYR A 290 2.00 -0.46 2.63
N LEU A 291 2.82 -1.39 2.16
CA LEU A 291 2.45 -2.51 1.31
C LEU A 291 2.90 -3.81 1.98
N ASP A 292 1.95 -4.57 2.51
CA ASP A 292 2.20 -5.88 3.12
C ASP A 292 2.01 -6.97 2.07
N LEU A 293 3.08 -7.70 1.77
CA LEU A 293 3.08 -8.90 0.95
C LEU A 293 3.71 -10.07 1.73
N SER A 294 3.76 -10.00 3.06
CA SER A 294 4.35 -11.05 3.89
C SER A 294 3.56 -12.36 3.86
N HIS A 295 4.17 -13.49 4.23
CA HIS A 295 3.48 -14.79 4.33
C HIS A 295 2.80 -15.24 3.02
N ASN A 296 3.37 -14.91 1.87
CA ASN A 296 2.87 -15.33 0.56
C ASN A 296 3.80 -16.39 -0.07
N LEU A 297 3.61 -16.69 -1.36
CA LEU A 297 4.36 -17.69 -2.11
C LEU A 297 5.29 -17.03 -3.15
N ILE A 298 5.68 -15.77 -2.91
CA ILE A 298 6.50 -15.00 -3.85
C ILE A 298 7.90 -15.59 -3.91
N GLU A 299 8.38 -15.91 -5.12
CA GLU A 299 9.68 -16.59 -5.32
C GLU A 299 10.84 -15.66 -5.69
N ASP A 300 10.53 -14.44 -6.17
CA ASP A 300 11.53 -13.49 -6.63
C ASP A 300 11.24 -12.06 -6.15
N VAL A 301 12.32 -11.30 -6.01
CA VAL A 301 12.28 -9.88 -5.70
C VAL A 301 12.01 -9.11 -6.98
N PHE A 302 10.89 -8.40 -7.03
CA PHE A 302 10.55 -7.57 -8.19
C PHE A 302 11.26 -6.20 -8.15
N PRO A 303 11.58 -5.62 -9.31
CA PRO A 303 12.13 -4.27 -9.39
C PRO A 303 11.05 -3.25 -9.01
N ILE A 304 11.26 -2.50 -7.93
CA ILE A 304 10.37 -1.39 -7.57
C ILE A 304 10.81 -0.16 -8.36
N ILE A 305 9.89 0.38 -9.17
CA ILE A 305 10.13 1.58 -9.97
C ILE A 305 9.85 2.81 -9.09
N CYS A 306 10.86 3.66 -8.89
CA CYS A 306 10.69 4.94 -8.20
C CYS A 306 11.07 6.10 -9.10
N HIS A 307 10.13 7.02 -9.34
CA HIS A 307 10.39 8.30 -10.01
C HIS A 307 10.34 9.48 -9.04
N ASP A 308 10.63 9.25 -7.75
CA ASP A 308 10.74 10.31 -6.74
C ASP A 308 11.78 11.34 -7.21
N ARG A 309 11.34 12.55 -7.55
CA ARG A 309 12.26 13.70 -7.69
C ARG A 309 12.78 14.06 -6.30
N ILE A 310 14.02 14.53 -6.22
CA ILE A 310 14.71 14.85 -4.95
C ILE A 310 13.92 15.86 -4.08
N ASN A 311 13.01 16.64 -4.68
CA ASN A 311 12.18 17.66 -4.00
C ASN A 311 10.71 17.26 -3.86
N ASP A 312 10.34 16.01 -4.18
CA ASP A 312 8.94 15.60 -4.08
C ASP A 312 8.59 15.32 -2.61
N ASN A 313 7.45 15.84 -2.13
CA ASN A 313 6.92 15.60 -0.78
C ASN A 313 6.34 14.17 -0.64
N THR A 314 6.91 13.20 -1.35
CA THR A 314 6.51 11.80 -1.30
C THR A 314 6.60 11.26 0.12
N THR A 315 5.60 10.47 0.52
CA THR A 315 5.56 9.79 1.82
C THR A 315 6.63 8.70 1.89
N LYS A 316 7.09 8.41 3.12
CA LYS A 316 7.90 7.21 3.35
C LYS A 316 7.03 5.97 3.11
N GLY A 317 7.52 5.08 2.26
CA GLY A 317 6.91 3.81 1.92
C GLY A 317 7.65 2.65 2.57
N PHE A 318 6.91 1.65 3.02
CA PHE A 318 7.40 0.39 3.53
C PHE A 318 6.76 -0.76 2.74
N VAL A 319 7.57 -1.72 2.32
CA VAL A 319 7.14 -2.93 1.62
C VAL A 319 7.60 -4.14 2.43
N ASP A 320 6.66 -4.95 2.89
CA ASP A 320 6.96 -6.19 3.60
C ASP A 320 6.91 -7.38 2.64
N LEU A 321 8.05 -8.04 2.42
CA LEU A 321 8.18 -9.29 1.66
C LEU A 321 8.70 -10.43 2.56
N SER A 322 8.60 -10.28 3.88
CA SER A 322 9.07 -11.29 4.81
C SER A 322 8.22 -12.57 4.75
N TYR A 323 8.81 -13.70 5.13
CA TYR A 323 8.10 -15.00 5.15
C TYR A 323 7.50 -15.41 3.79
N ASN A 324 8.22 -15.16 2.70
CA ASN A 324 7.87 -15.63 1.34
C ASN A 324 8.75 -16.83 0.94
N ASN A 325 8.72 -17.21 -0.34
CA ASN A 325 9.56 -18.27 -0.92
C ASN A 325 10.76 -17.70 -1.70
N ILE A 326 11.24 -16.50 -1.34
CA ILE A 326 12.32 -15.83 -2.07
C ILE A 326 13.64 -16.57 -1.80
N SER A 327 14.11 -17.31 -2.80
CA SER A 327 15.32 -18.12 -2.66
C SER A 327 16.55 -17.46 -3.28
N SER A 328 16.37 -16.62 -4.31
CA SER A 328 17.46 -15.97 -5.03
C SER A 328 17.46 -14.47 -4.80
N LEU A 329 18.61 -13.91 -4.42
CA LEU A 329 18.84 -12.47 -4.38
C LEU A 329 19.38 -12.01 -5.73
N ARG A 330 18.53 -12.04 -6.76
CA ARG A 330 18.93 -11.59 -8.10
C ARG A 330 19.36 -10.13 -8.05
N LEU A 331 20.55 -9.86 -8.60
CA LEU A 331 21.22 -8.55 -8.58
C LEU A 331 20.29 -7.42 -9.07
N TYR A 332 19.47 -7.69 -10.09
CA TYR A 332 18.66 -6.67 -10.75
C TYR A 332 17.60 -6.03 -9.82
N GLY A 333 16.84 -6.83 -9.05
CA GLY A 333 15.79 -6.32 -8.16
C GLY A 333 16.37 -5.46 -7.02
N VAL A 334 17.36 -6.01 -6.33
CA VAL A 334 17.96 -5.37 -5.13
C VAL A 334 18.82 -4.15 -5.49
N THR A 335 19.57 -4.18 -6.60
CA THR A 335 20.39 -3.03 -7.01
C THR A 335 19.57 -1.79 -7.28
N LYS A 336 18.35 -1.97 -7.83
CA LYS A 336 17.44 -0.89 -8.15
C LYS A 336 17.05 -0.10 -6.89
N TRP A 337 16.83 -0.79 -5.78
CA TRP A 337 16.51 -0.17 -4.49
C TRP A 337 17.61 0.77 -3.97
N PHE A 338 18.87 0.43 -4.24
CA PHE A 338 20.03 1.21 -3.80
C PHE A 338 20.47 2.29 -4.79
N ARG A 339 20.22 2.08 -6.09
CA ARG A 339 20.67 2.96 -7.17
C ARG A 339 19.66 4.03 -7.53
N GLU A 340 18.39 3.66 -7.59
CA GLU A 340 17.33 4.57 -7.98
C GLU A 340 16.86 5.38 -6.78
N THR A 341 16.29 6.55 -7.07
CA THR A 341 15.96 7.65 -6.16
C THR A 341 14.90 7.32 -5.10
N CYS A 342 14.74 6.05 -4.72
CA CYS A 342 13.85 5.54 -3.69
C CYS A 342 14.31 5.89 -2.26
N ASP A 343 14.77 7.13 -2.03
CA ASP A 343 15.28 7.60 -0.73
C ASP A 343 14.28 7.46 0.41
N LYS A 344 13.00 7.23 0.10
CA LYS A 344 11.91 7.09 1.05
C LYS A 344 11.26 5.71 1.03
N LEU A 345 11.89 4.71 0.41
CA LEU A 345 11.40 3.33 0.39
C LEU A 345 12.22 2.44 1.32
N THR A 346 11.53 1.63 2.11
CA THR A 346 12.12 0.53 2.88
C THR A 346 11.47 -0.76 2.42
N VAL A 347 12.27 -1.75 2.07
CA VAL A 347 11.79 -3.10 1.75
C VAL A 347 12.32 -4.04 2.83
N ASP A 348 11.49 -4.95 3.32
CA ASP A 348 11.86 -6.02 4.24
C ASP A 348 11.79 -7.37 3.52
N ILE A 349 12.88 -8.14 3.51
CA ILE A 349 12.94 -9.49 2.91
C ILE A 349 13.36 -10.56 3.92
N ARG A 350 13.29 -10.28 5.22
CA ARG A 350 13.71 -11.24 6.26
C ARG A 350 12.88 -12.53 6.20
N ASN A 351 13.41 -13.60 6.78
CA ASN A 351 12.71 -14.88 6.91
C ASN A 351 12.29 -15.51 5.56
N ASN A 352 13.15 -15.39 4.55
CA ASN A 352 12.99 -16.05 3.26
C ASN A 352 14.02 -17.19 3.10
N PRO A 353 13.72 -18.24 2.29
CA PRO A 353 14.56 -19.43 2.17
C PRO A 353 15.76 -19.21 1.22
N PHE A 354 16.65 -18.28 1.57
CA PHE A 354 17.78 -17.91 0.71
C PHE A 354 18.71 -19.09 0.40
N LEU A 355 19.00 -19.26 -0.88
CA LEU A 355 19.99 -20.18 -1.41
C LEU A 355 21.37 -19.49 -1.42
N CYS A 356 22.28 -20.01 -0.62
CA CYS A 356 23.65 -19.54 -0.48
C CYS A 356 24.61 -20.32 -1.36
N ASP A 357 24.54 -20.02 -2.65
CA ASP A 357 25.44 -20.50 -3.69
C ASP A 357 26.31 -19.34 -4.22
N CYS A 358 26.90 -19.51 -5.40
CA CYS A 358 27.69 -18.47 -6.04
C CYS A 358 26.91 -17.22 -6.46
N GLY A 359 25.59 -17.29 -6.56
CA GLY A 359 24.74 -16.13 -6.81
C GLY A 359 24.81 -15.10 -5.67
N VAL A 360 25.02 -15.54 -4.43
CA VAL A 360 25.12 -14.66 -3.26
C VAL A 360 26.32 -13.73 -3.31
N LYS A 361 27.41 -14.09 -4.01
CA LYS A 361 28.60 -13.24 -4.14
C LYS A 361 28.25 -11.84 -4.62
N HIS A 362 27.37 -11.75 -5.61
CA HIS A 362 26.92 -10.49 -6.16
C HIS A 362 26.19 -9.62 -5.11
N PHE A 363 25.38 -10.24 -4.27
CA PHE A 363 24.72 -9.55 -3.16
C PHE A 363 25.73 -9.11 -2.09
N GLN A 364 26.72 -9.94 -1.74
CA GLN A 364 27.80 -9.56 -0.82
C GLN A 364 28.60 -8.36 -1.36
N ASP A 365 28.97 -8.36 -2.65
CA ASP A 365 29.66 -7.25 -3.30
C ASP A 365 28.82 -5.96 -3.24
N LEU A 366 27.50 -6.07 -3.38
CA LEU A 366 26.59 -4.93 -3.20
C LEU A 366 26.55 -4.44 -1.75
N LEU A 367 26.43 -5.34 -0.78
CA LEU A 367 26.45 -4.97 0.63
C LEU A 367 27.76 -4.26 0.96
N GLN A 368 28.91 -4.77 0.50
CA GLN A 368 30.19 -4.12 0.73
C GLN A 368 30.26 -2.74 0.06
N LYS A 369 29.84 -2.64 -1.20
CA LYS A 369 29.89 -1.40 -1.99
C LYS A 369 28.97 -0.30 -1.46
N TYR A 370 27.78 -0.68 -1.01
CA TYR A 370 26.77 0.26 -0.56
C TYR A 370 26.87 0.40 0.95
N VAL A 371 26.76 -0.66 1.72
CA VAL A 371 26.57 -0.60 3.18
C VAL A 371 27.88 -0.70 3.98
N GLY A 372 29.02 -1.05 3.36
CA GLY A 372 30.31 -1.17 4.03
C GLY A 372 30.80 0.10 4.74
N ASN A 373 31.66 -0.08 5.75
CA ASN A 373 32.27 0.99 6.56
C ASN A 373 33.17 1.90 5.70
N HIS A 374 32.58 2.89 5.05
CA HIS A 374 33.34 3.96 4.42
C HIS A 374 33.57 5.08 5.44
N THR A 375 34.82 5.18 5.89
CA THR A 375 35.34 6.26 6.72
C THR A 375 35.05 7.62 6.07
N ALA A 376 34.33 8.44 6.83
CA ALA A 376 33.98 9.84 6.63
C ALA A 376 34.68 10.59 5.49
N SER A 377 33.95 10.80 4.39
CA SER A 377 34.11 11.98 3.54
C SER A 377 32.82 12.80 3.64
N SER A 378 32.96 14.11 3.87
CA SER A 378 31.87 15.07 4.14
C SER A 378 30.97 15.40 2.93
N SER A 379 31.08 14.64 1.84
CA SER A 379 30.24 14.85 0.65
C SER A 379 28.76 14.57 0.93
N TRP A 380 27.86 15.44 0.44
CA TRP A 380 26.40 15.27 0.51
C TRP A 380 25.93 13.89 0.01
N TYR A 381 26.65 13.34 -0.96
CA TYR A 381 26.42 12.01 -1.52
C TYR A 381 26.63 10.89 -0.48
N MET A 382 27.56 11.09 0.46
CA MET A 382 27.82 10.17 1.58
C MET A 382 26.75 10.25 2.68
N LEU A 383 26.24 11.46 2.98
CA LEU A 383 25.15 11.64 3.96
C LEU A 383 23.84 11.01 3.49
N ARG A 384 23.52 11.13 2.19
CA ARG A 384 22.37 10.46 1.56
C ARG A 384 22.50 8.95 1.65
N ARG A 385 23.68 8.44 1.29
CA ARG A 385 24.07 7.03 1.41
C ARG A 385 23.88 6.51 2.84
N LYS A 386 24.42 7.19 3.86
CA LYS A 386 24.27 6.82 5.28
C LYS A 386 22.81 6.66 5.73
N ARG A 387 21.90 7.52 5.26
CA ARG A 387 20.44 7.42 5.53
C ARG A 387 19.76 6.27 4.81
N ILE A 388 20.21 5.91 3.62
CA ILE A 388 19.76 4.68 2.94
C ILE A 388 20.26 3.46 3.72
N PHE A 389 21.51 3.47 4.17
CA PHE A 389 22.11 2.34 4.88
C PHE A 389 21.48 2.04 6.22
N SER A 390 21.14 3.05 7.02
CA SER A 390 20.55 2.80 8.34
C SER A 390 19.25 1.99 8.27
N ARG A 391 18.50 2.10 7.16
CA ARG A 391 17.24 1.37 6.93
C ARG A 391 17.44 -0.07 6.49
N TYR A 392 18.52 -0.33 5.76
CA TYR A 392 18.86 -1.65 5.22
C TYR A 392 19.95 -2.36 6.01
N LYS A 393 20.27 -1.90 7.22
CA LYS A 393 21.27 -2.53 8.10
C LYS A 393 20.98 -4.01 8.33
N TYR A 394 19.70 -4.38 8.42
CA TYR A 394 19.25 -5.76 8.62
C TYR A 394 19.70 -6.72 7.49
N LEU A 395 20.04 -6.21 6.30
CA LEU A 395 20.52 -7.05 5.21
C LEU A 395 21.84 -7.76 5.52
N TYR A 396 22.62 -7.24 6.47
CA TYR A 396 23.83 -7.90 6.96
C TYR A 396 23.54 -9.17 7.74
N ASP A 397 22.36 -9.24 8.35
CA ASP A 397 21.96 -10.29 9.27
C ASP A 397 21.10 -11.35 8.57
N LEU A 398 20.92 -11.27 7.24
CA LEU A 398 20.22 -12.31 6.48
C LEU A 398 20.97 -13.64 6.59
N THR A 399 20.23 -14.71 6.82
CA THR A 399 20.76 -16.05 7.02
C THR A 399 20.43 -16.96 5.85
N CYS A 400 21.33 -17.89 5.57
CA CYS A 400 21.12 -18.95 4.59
C CYS A 400 20.08 -19.95 5.06
N TYR A 401 19.27 -20.45 4.13
CA TYR A 401 18.38 -21.58 4.36
C TYR A 401 18.91 -22.85 3.71
N ASN A 402 19.45 -22.72 2.48
CA ASN A 402 20.09 -23.77 1.70
C ASN A 402 21.50 -23.32 1.27
N PRO A 403 22.45 -24.25 1.05
CA PRO A 403 22.37 -25.69 1.32
C PRO A 403 22.35 -26.00 2.84
N PRO A 404 22.03 -27.24 3.26
CA PRO A 404 21.98 -27.63 4.68
C PRO A 404 23.27 -27.34 5.46
N SER A 405 24.44 -27.44 4.80
CA SER A 405 25.74 -27.14 5.40
C SER A 405 25.93 -25.67 5.81
N LEU A 406 25.18 -24.75 5.18
CA LEU A 406 25.24 -23.32 5.45
C LEU A 406 24.00 -22.81 6.19
N ARG A 407 23.02 -23.66 6.51
CA ARG A 407 21.75 -23.24 7.13
C ARG A 407 22.00 -22.43 8.42
N GLY A 408 21.33 -21.29 8.53
CA GLY A 408 21.45 -20.35 9.66
C GLY A 408 22.70 -19.47 9.64
N ARG A 409 23.66 -19.72 8.75
CA ARG A 409 24.87 -18.88 8.62
C ARG A 409 24.51 -17.53 8.01
N ILE A 410 25.17 -16.47 8.46
CA ILE A 410 24.96 -15.11 7.98
C ILE A 410 25.59 -14.93 6.59
N ILE A 411 24.80 -14.51 5.61
CA ILE A 411 25.19 -14.33 4.21
C ILE A 411 26.39 -13.40 4.07
N SER A 412 26.39 -12.26 4.77
CA SER A 412 27.45 -11.25 4.67
C SER A 412 28.83 -11.73 5.18
N LYS A 413 28.86 -12.85 5.94
CA LYS A 413 30.07 -13.39 6.56
C LYS A 413 30.64 -14.63 5.85
N LEU A 414 29.98 -15.11 4.79
CA LEU A 414 30.42 -16.30 4.07
C LEU A 414 31.62 -15.99 3.16
N SER A 415 32.62 -16.86 3.20
CA SER A 415 33.75 -16.87 2.28
C SER A 415 33.40 -17.52 0.95
N LEU A 416 34.14 -17.18 -0.12
CA LEU A 416 33.93 -17.74 -1.46
C LEU A 416 34.11 -19.27 -1.51
N SER A 417 34.99 -19.82 -0.67
CA SER A 417 35.20 -21.26 -0.56
C SER A 417 34.03 -21.97 0.11
N GLU A 418 33.45 -21.38 1.16
CA GLU A 418 32.27 -21.94 1.86
C GLU A 418 31.05 -22.05 0.93
N ILE A 419 30.82 -21.06 0.06
CA ILE A 419 29.72 -21.07 -0.92
C ILE A 419 30.03 -21.92 -2.18
N GLY A 420 31.16 -22.62 -2.21
CA GLY A 420 31.54 -23.50 -3.32
C GLY A 420 31.95 -22.77 -4.60
N CYS A 421 32.26 -21.48 -4.52
CA CYS A 421 32.71 -20.72 -5.67
C CYS A 421 34.19 -20.95 -5.92
N LYS A 422 34.48 -21.65 -7.00
CA LYS A 422 35.82 -21.60 -7.58
C LYS A 422 36.11 -20.13 -7.89
N PRO A 423 37.21 -19.54 -7.38
CA PRO A 423 37.62 -18.23 -7.82
C PRO A 423 37.73 -18.33 -9.34
N LYS A 424 36.94 -17.53 -10.07
CA LYS A 424 37.27 -17.27 -11.47
C LYS A 424 38.65 -16.65 -11.40
N LEU A 425 39.69 -17.46 -11.64
CA LEU A 425 40.99 -16.97 -12.05
C LEU A 425 40.66 -16.08 -13.25
N ARG A 426 40.52 -14.78 -13.01
CA ARG A 426 40.75 -13.79 -14.05
C ARG A 426 42.23 -13.96 -14.35
N ILE A 427 42.54 -14.94 -15.19
CA ILE A 427 43.74 -14.85 -16.00
C ILE A 427 43.48 -13.55 -16.75
N VAL A 428 44.16 -12.48 -16.35
CA VAL A 428 44.12 -11.21 -17.03
C VAL A 428 44.88 -11.42 -18.35
N THR A 429 44.35 -12.25 -19.24
CA THR A 429 44.93 -12.51 -20.57
C THR A 429 44.74 -11.32 -21.50
N ASN A 430 43.86 -10.38 -21.12
CA ASN A 430 43.58 -9.16 -21.86
C ASN A 430 43.96 -7.92 -21.05
N VAL A 431 45.15 -7.89 -20.43
CA VAL A 431 45.84 -6.60 -20.39
C VAL A 431 46.12 -6.32 -21.87
N PRO A 432 45.64 -5.22 -22.46
CA PRO A 432 46.04 -4.88 -23.81
C PRO A 432 47.55 -4.65 -23.74
N THR A 433 48.31 -5.67 -24.14
CA THR A 433 49.77 -5.64 -24.21
C THR A 433 50.22 -4.64 -25.26
N GLY A 434 49.36 -4.33 -26.24
CA GLY A 434 49.57 -3.30 -27.26
C GLY A 434 50.06 -1.96 -26.68
N PRO A 435 49.27 -1.26 -25.83
CA PRO A 435 49.70 -0.02 -25.18
C PRO A 435 51.03 -0.11 -24.42
N ILE A 436 51.28 -1.21 -23.70
CA ILE A 436 52.52 -1.38 -22.93
C ILE A 436 53.72 -1.54 -23.89
N ILE A 437 53.57 -2.36 -24.93
CA ILE A 437 54.59 -2.56 -25.97
C ILE A 437 54.86 -1.24 -26.71
N VAL A 438 53.82 -0.49 -27.07
CA VAL A 438 53.97 0.82 -27.73
C VAL A 438 54.71 1.81 -26.83
N VAL A 439 54.37 1.90 -25.54
CA VAL A 439 55.09 2.78 -24.60
C VAL A 439 56.55 2.35 -24.44
N MET A 440 56.84 1.04 -24.39
CA MET A 440 58.21 0.54 -24.35
C MET A 440 59.01 0.89 -25.61
N PHE A 441 58.41 0.72 -26.81
CA PHE A 441 59.05 1.09 -28.07
C PHE A 441 59.30 2.59 -28.19
N VAL A 442 58.31 3.43 -27.83
CA VAL A 442 58.45 4.89 -27.86
C VAL A 442 59.53 5.33 -26.87
N SER A 443 59.55 4.78 -25.66
CA SER A 443 60.58 5.08 -24.66
C SER A 443 61.99 4.69 -25.14
N PHE A 444 62.12 3.51 -25.76
CA PHE A 444 63.39 3.08 -26.35
C PHE A 444 63.84 4.01 -27.48
N PHE A 445 62.94 4.35 -28.41
CA PHE A 445 63.25 5.22 -29.54
C PHE A 445 63.66 6.63 -29.08
N LEU A 446 62.93 7.20 -28.11
CA LEU A 446 63.29 8.49 -27.52
C LEU A 446 64.65 8.45 -26.84
N SER A 447 64.97 7.35 -26.14
CA SER A 447 66.29 7.16 -25.51
C SER A 447 67.42 7.08 -26.54
N VAL A 448 67.19 6.39 -27.66
CA VAL A 448 68.15 6.35 -28.78
C VAL A 448 68.31 7.73 -29.41
N CYS A 449 67.22 8.45 -29.68
CA CYS A 449 67.29 9.82 -30.21
C CYS A 449 68.04 10.76 -29.27
N LEU A 450 67.81 10.66 -27.96
CA LEU A 450 68.55 11.42 -26.93
C LEU A 450 70.03 11.07 -26.96
N PHE A 451 70.37 9.78 -26.99
CA PHE A 451 71.76 9.31 -27.03
C PHE A 451 72.49 9.79 -28.30
N VAL A 452 71.85 9.70 -29.46
CA VAL A 452 72.38 10.23 -30.73
C VAL A 452 72.50 11.75 -30.65
N GLY A 453 71.48 12.46 -30.17
CA GLY A 453 71.53 13.92 -30.01
C GLY A 453 72.65 14.38 -29.09
N ILE A 454 72.94 13.65 -28.02
CA ILE A 454 74.08 13.92 -27.12
C ILE A 454 75.40 13.64 -27.83
N ARG A 455 75.54 12.48 -28.50
CA ARG A 455 76.79 12.07 -29.16
C ARG A 455 77.16 12.97 -30.35
N TYR A 456 76.18 13.45 -31.09
CA TYR A 456 76.36 14.26 -32.29
C TYR A 456 76.13 15.76 -32.04
N ARG A 457 76.01 16.18 -30.78
CA ARG A 457 75.72 17.58 -30.42
C ARG A 457 76.67 18.59 -31.06
N GLU A 458 77.96 18.26 -31.13
CA GLU A 458 78.97 19.14 -31.73
C GLU A 458 78.86 19.20 -33.26
N GLN A 459 78.56 18.08 -33.93
CA GLN A 459 78.39 18.05 -35.38
C GLN A 459 77.08 18.73 -35.82
N ILE A 460 75.99 18.55 -35.07
CA ILE A 460 74.70 19.21 -35.32
C ILE A 460 74.82 20.72 -35.11
N ALA A 461 75.57 21.17 -34.09
CA ALA A 461 75.82 22.60 -33.87
C ALA A 461 76.59 23.24 -35.04
N VAL A 462 77.59 22.53 -35.60
CA VAL A 462 78.33 22.98 -36.78
C VAL A 462 77.41 23.03 -38.01
N SER A 463 76.65 21.97 -38.30
CA SER A 463 75.72 21.94 -39.44
C SER A 463 74.58 22.97 -39.35
N CYS A 464 74.03 23.25 -38.17
CA CYS A 464 73.05 24.33 -38.01
C CYS A 464 73.66 25.72 -38.23
N SER A 465 74.94 25.92 -37.86
CA SER A 465 75.62 27.21 -38.10
C SER A 465 75.90 27.48 -39.59
N THR A 466 76.06 26.43 -40.40
CA THR A 466 76.24 26.54 -41.86
C THR A 466 74.94 26.75 -42.63
N TRP A 467 73.80 26.33 -42.08
CA TRP A 467 72.47 26.57 -42.67
C TRP A 467 71.85 27.92 -42.31
N LEU A 468 72.39 28.60 -41.28
CA LEU A 468 71.95 29.93 -40.82
C LEU A 468 72.78 31.10 -41.40
N LYS A 469 73.70 30.81 -42.33
CA LYS A 469 74.32 31.78 -43.24
C LYS A 469 73.78 31.53 -44.63
#